data_AF-A0A950K590-F1
#
_entry.id   AF-A0A950K590-F1
#
_cell.length_a   1.000
_cell.length_b   1.000
_cell.length_c   1.000
_cell.angle_alpha   90.00
_cell.angle_beta   90.00
_cell.angle_gamma   90.00
#
_symmetry.space_group_name_H-M   'P 1'
#
loop_
_entity.id
_entity.type
_entity.pdbx_description
1 polymer ?
#
loop_
_entity_poly.entity_id
_entity_poly.type
_entity_poly.pdbx_seq_one_letter_code
_entity_poly.pdbx_strand_id
1 'polypeptide(L)'
;MKKRILSGMRPTGKLHLGHYFGVLQNWIALQDEYDCYFMIADWHALTSEWMRPDAIPRNVREIAADWIAAGVDPEKACIFVQSEIPEHLELNMILSCLTPLGWLERVPTYKEAREQLADKGVDNYAFLGYPVLQAADILLYKGDVVPVGEDQLPHLELAREIVRKFHHHYPTEKPVFPEPASKLT
;
A
#
# COMPACT_ATOMS: atom_id res chain seq x y z
N MET A 1 -5.40 3.79 23.42
CA MET A 1 -4.59 4.14 22.24
C MET A 1 -5.52 4.21 21.05
N LYS A 2 -5.35 5.19 20.16
CA LYS A 2 -6.04 5.19 18.87
C LYS A 2 -5.57 3.98 18.07
N LYS A 3 -6.44 3.44 17.21
CA LYS A 3 -6.04 2.40 16.24
C LYS A 3 -5.19 3.05 15.15
N ARG A 4 -4.31 2.27 14.55
CA ARG A 4 -3.46 2.74 13.45
C ARG A 4 -4.10 2.47 12.10
N ILE A 5 -4.05 3.47 11.23
CA ILE A 5 -4.46 3.37 9.84
C ILE A 5 -3.25 3.59 8.95
N LEU A 6 -3.09 2.71 7.97
CA LEU A 6 -2.23 2.98 6.82
C LEU A 6 -3.08 3.05 5.56
N SER A 7 -2.85 4.08 4.76
CA SER A 7 -3.40 4.24 3.42
C SER A 7 -2.35 4.88 2.53
N GLY A 8 -2.44 4.69 1.21
CA GLY A 8 -1.44 5.24 0.31
C GLY A 8 -1.92 5.31 -1.13
N MET A 9 -1.25 6.13 -1.91
CA MET A 9 -1.52 6.26 -3.35
C MET A 9 -0.21 6.26 -4.13
N ARG A 10 -0.25 5.70 -5.34
CA ARG A 10 0.89 5.73 -6.27
C ARG A 10 1.03 7.13 -6.89
N PRO A 11 2.25 7.66 -7.02
CA PRO A 11 2.51 8.93 -7.70
C PRO A 11 2.52 8.81 -9.24
N THR A 12 1.36 8.51 -9.83
CA THR A 12 1.22 8.29 -11.30
C THR A 12 0.65 9.48 -12.06
N GLY A 13 0.41 10.62 -11.42
CA GLY A 13 -0.04 11.85 -12.07
C GLY A 13 -0.75 12.80 -11.12
N LYS A 14 -1.37 13.84 -11.71
CA LYS A 14 -2.13 14.86 -10.96
C LYS A 14 -3.39 14.26 -10.37
N LEU A 15 -3.76 14.73 -9.17
CA LEU A 15 -5.04 14.38 -8.58
C LEU A 15 -6.20 15.07 -9.33
N HIS A 16 -7.39 14.51 -9.20
CA HIS A 16 -8.63 15.01 -9.79
C HIS A 16 -9.78 14.79 -8.81
N LEU A 17 -10.97 15.32 -9.10
CA LEU A 17 -12.12 15.27 -8.18
C LEU A 17 -12.47 13.85 -7.70
N GLY A 18 -12.29 12.82 -8.53
CA GLY A 18 -12.48 11.42 -8.12
C GLY A 18 -11.57 11.01 -6.94
N HIS A 19 -10.32 11.46 -6.91
CA HIS A 19 -9.40 11.21 -5.80
C HIS A 19 -9.81 11.97 -4.54
N TYR A 20 -10.30 13.20 -4.71
CA TYR A 20 -10.74 14.02 -3.59
C TYR A 20 -11.94 13.39 -2.87
N PHE A 21 -13.01 13.07 -3.60
CA PHE A 21 -14.21 12.48 -3.03
C PHE A 21 -14.05 11.01 -2.64
N GLY A 22 -13.24 10.24 -3.37
CA GLY A 22 -13.04 8.82 -3.10
C GLY A 22 -12.04 8.52 -1.98
N VAL A 23 -11.05 9.39 -1.73
CA VAL A 23 -9.95 9.11 -0.79
C VAL A 23 -9.70 10.27 0.17
N LEU A 24 -9.41 11.47 -0.34
CA LEU A 24 -8.90 12.57 0.51
C LEU A 24 -9.94 13.05 1.52
N GLN A 25 -11.22 13.15 1.13
CA GLN A 25 -12.28 13.54 2.06
C GLN A 25 -12.39 12.58 3.24
N ASN A 26 -12.19 11.28 3.01
CA ASN A 26 -12.15 10.29 4.07
C ASN A 26 -10.88 10.41 4.92
N TRP A 27 -9.71 10.63 4.32
CA TRP A 27 -8.46 10.87 5.07
C TRP A 27 -8.56 12.08 6.00
N ILE A 28 -9.21 13.15 5.56
CA ILE A 28 -9.42 14.37 6.36
C ILE A 28 -10.25 14.09 7.63
N ALA A 29 -11.21 13.16 7.56
CA ALA A 29 -11.96 12.73 8.75
C ALA A 29 -11.14 11.75 9.60
N LEU A 30 -10.45 10.80 8.98
CA LEU A 30 -9.70 9.75 9.69
C LEU A 30 -8.56 10.29 10.55
N GLN A 31 -7.85 11.34 10.10
CA GLN A 31 -6.74 11.93 10.86
C GLN A 31 -7.15 12.48 12.23
N ASP A 32 -8.44 12.79 12.45
CA ASP A 32 -8.92 13.22 13.76
C ASP A 32 -9.25 12.02 14.68
N GLU A 33 -9.59 10.86 14.11
CA GLU A 33 -10.06 9.67 14.83
C GLU A 33 -8.98 8.60 15.08
N TYR A 34 -7.98 8.51 14.19
CA TYR A 34 -6.97 7.44 14.15
C TYR A 34 -5.55 8.00 14.20
N ASP A 35 -4.57 7.12 14.49
CA ASP A 35 -3.16 7.41 14.22
C ASP A 35 -2.89 7.07 12.75
N CYS A 36 -2.87 8.09 11.90
CA CYS A 36 -2.83 7.94 10.44
C CYS A 36 -1.41 7.98 9.87
N TYR A 37 -1.16 7.04 8.96
CA TYR A 37 0.04 6.93 8.13
C TYR A 37 -0.40 6.98 6.66
N PHE A 38 -0.07 8.07 5.98
CA PHE A 38 -0.40 8.31 4.59
C PHE A 38 0.86 8.24 3.72
N MET A 39 0.91 7.22 2.87
CA MET A 39 2.12 6.83 2.14
C MET A 39 2.03 7.21 0.66
N ILE A 40 3.03 7.94 0.18
CA ILE A 40 3.27 8.12 -1.26
C ILE A 40 4.01 6.88 -1.76
N ALA A 41 3.31 6.00 -2.46
CA ALA A 41 3.73 4.64 -2.80
C ALA A 41 4.57 4.59 -4.09
N ASP A 42 5.78 5.12 -4.06
CA ASP A 42 6.63 5.29 -5.24
C ASP A 42 7.33 4.01 -5.71
N TRP A 43 7.66 3.06 -4.83
CA TRP A 43 8.07 1.71 -5.27
C TRP A 43 6.93 1.01 -6.02
N HIS A 44 5.68 1.15 -5.57
CA HIS A 44 4.52 0.63 -6.29
C HIS A 44 4.29 1.31 -7.64
N ALA A 45 4.62 2.59 -7.79
CA ALA A 45 4.60 3.23 -9.11
C ALA A 45 5.68 2.66 -10.02
N LEU A 46 6.88 2.39 -9.49
CA LEU A 46 7.98 1.84 -10.27
C LEU A 46 7.65 0.47 -10.87
N THR A 47 6.88 -0.38 -10.19
CA THR A 47 6.52 -1.72 -10.72
C THR A 47 5.78 -1.67 -12.07
N SER A 48 5.05 -0.59 -12.36
CA SER A 48 4.35 -0.38 -13.62
C SER A 48 4.96 0.68 -14.54
N GLU A 49 5.82 1.57 -14.03
CA GLU A 49 6.41 2.68 -14.80
C GLU A 49 7.93 2.54 -15.02
N TRP A 50 8.53 1.38 -14.71
CA TRP A 50 9.98 1.16 -14.76
C TRP A 50 10.67 1.52 -16.09
N MET A 51 9.95 1.46 -17.22
CA MET A 51 10.49 1.84 -18.53
C MET A 51 10.67 3.36 -18.70
N ARG A 52 9.89 4.17 -17.97
CA ARG A 52 9.91 5.65 -18.04
C ARG A 52 9.66 6.27 -16.65
N PRO A 53 10.58 6.08 -15.69
CA PRO A 53 10.36 6.45 -14.29
C PRO A 53 10.55 7.95 -14.02
N ASP A 54 10.97 8.75 -15.01
CA ASP A 54 11.43 10.14 -14.85
C ASP A 54 10.40 11.07 -14.20
N ALA A 55 9.11 10.75 -14.35
CA ALA A 55 8.02 11.54 -13.77
C ALA A 55 7.80 11.26 -12.28
N ILE A 56 8.22 10.11 -11.75
CA ILE A 56 7.92 9.68 -10.37
C ILE A 56 8.40 10.71 -9.33
N PRO A 57 9.66 11.20 -9.34
CA PRO A 57 10.12 12.14 -8.32
C PRO A 57 9.37 13.48 -8.33
N ARG A 58 8.93 13.93 -9.52
CA ARG A 58 8.09 15.12 -9.65
C ARG A 58 6.70 14.85 -9.08
N ASN A 59 6.08 13.73 -9.44
CA ASN A 59 4.74 13.36 -9.00
C ASN A 59 4.67 13.15 -7.48
N VAL A 60 5.74 12.64 -6.85
CA VAL A 60 5.83 12.54 -5.37
C VAL A 60 5.62 13.91 -4.73
N ARG A 61 6.32 14.95 -5.22
CA ARG A 61 6.20 16.31 -4.68
C ARG A 61 4.83 16.93 -4.98
N GLU A 62 4.30 16.72 -6.18
CA GLU A 62 2.98 17.24 -6.57
C GLU A 62 1.86 16.62 -5.71
N ILE A 63 1.87 15.29 -5.51
CA ILE A 63 0.89 14.60 -4.67
C ILE A 63 0.97 15.06 -3.21
N ALA A 64 2.18 15.20 -2.65
CA ALA A 64 2.34 15.69 -1.29
C ALA A 64 1.71 17.09 -1.12
N ALA A 65 1.95 17.98 -2.08
CA ALA A 65 1.37 19.32 -2.09
C ALA A 65 -0.16 19.28 -2.21
N ASP A 66 -0.71 18.44 -3.10
CA ASP A 66 -2.16 18.30 -3.29
C ASP A 66 -2.86 17.77 -2.04
N TRP A 67 -2.26 16.79 -1.33
CA TRP A 67 -2.81 16.24 -0.09
C TRP A 67 -2.90 17.28 1.02
N ILE A 68 -1.80 18.03 1.22
CA ILE A 68 -1.75 19.10 2.23
C ILE A 68 -2.76 20.20 1.87
N ALA A 69 -2.81 20.60 0.60
CA ALA A 69 -3.76 21.61 0.13
C ALA A 69 -5.22 21.17 0.27
N ALA A 70 -5.50 19.87 0.15
CA ALA A 70 -6.83 19.31 0.34
C ALA A 70 -7.28 19.26 1.81
N GLY A 71 -6.35 19.33 2.78
CA GLY A 71 -6.64 19.35 4.20
C GLY A 71 -6.06 18.18 5.02
N VAL A 72 -5.18 17.37 4.43
CA VAL A 72 -4.37 16.41 5.20
C VAL A 72 -3.34 17.21 5.99
N ASP A 73 -3.40 17.13 7.31
CA ASP A 73 -2.57 17.93 8.22
C ASP A 73 -1.35 17.11 8.69
N PRO A 74 -0.12 17.51 8.32
CA PRO A 74 1.10 16.82 8.75
C PRO A 74 1.31 16.78 10.27
N GLU A 75 0.66 17.66 11.03
CA GLU A 75 0.71 17.66 12.49
C GLU A 75 -0.24 16.62 13.11
N LYS A 76 -1.20 16.11 12.32
CA LYS A 76 -2.18 15.09 12.76
C LYS A 76 -1.91 13.71 12.17
N ALA A 77 -1.32 13.64 10.99
CA ALA A 77 -1.04 12.40 10.28
C ALA A 77 0.41 12.35 9.79
N CYS A 78 1.02 11.16 9.82
CA CYS A 78 2.34 10.94 9.27
C CYS A 78 2.24 10.83 7.74
N ILE A 79 2.78 11.80 7.02
CA ILE A 79 2.90 11.77 5.55
C ILE A 79 4.35 11.41 5.20
N PHE A 80 4.55 10.38 4.37
CA PHE A 80 5.90 9.93 4.02
C PHE A 80 5.96 9.32 2.62
N VAL A 81 7.19 9.19 2.10
CA VAL A 81 7.49 8.56 0.82
C VAL A 81 7.97 7.13 1.07
N GLN A 82 7.41 6.15 0.37
CA GLN A 82 7.69 4.74 0.58
C GLN A 82 9.18 4.41 0.41
N SER A 83 9.85 4.98 -0.61
CA SER A 83 11.27 4.72 -0.86
C SER A 83 12.23 5.31 0.17
N GLU A 84 11.80 6.28 0.96
CA GLU A 84 12.63 6.92 2.00
C GLU A 84 12.73 6.06 3.26
N ILE A 85 11.95 4.98 3.35
CA ILE A 85 11.92 4.05 4.49
C ILE A 85 12.36 2.65 4.00
N PRO A 86 13.66 2.31 4.10
CA PRO A 86 14.20 1.08 3.52
C PRO A 86 13.59 -0.20 4.09
N GLU A 87 13.05 -0.15 5.32
CA GLU A 87 12.42 -1.26 6.01
C GLU A 87 11.21 -1.83 5.25
N HIS A 88 10.58 -1.05 4.36
CA HIS A 88 9.54 -1.55 3.47
C HIS A 88 10.07 -2.67 2.56
N LEU A 89 11.26 -2.49 1.98
CA LEU A 89 11.88 -3.48 1.11
C LEU A 89 12.49 -4.64 1.91
N GLU A 90 13.04 -4.37 3.09
CA GLU A 90 13.57 -5.43 3.97
C GLU A 90 12.45 -6.37 4.41
N LEU A 91 11.33 -5.83 4.91
CA LEU A 91 10.19 -6.63 5.31
C LEU A 91 9.56 -7.33 4.10
N ASN A 92 9.43 -6.65 2.96
CA ASN A 92 8.97 -7.28 1.71
C ASN A 92 9.81 -8.50 1.34
N MET A 93 11.15 -8.44 1.48
CA MET A 93 12.02 -9.58 1.21
C MET A 93 11.74 -10.76 2.15
N ILE A 94 11.57 -10.49 3.45
CA ILE A 94 11.23 -11.51 4.44
C ILE A 94 9.89 -12.17 4.10
N LEU A 95 8.86 -11.37 3.83
CA LEU A 95 7.52 -11.86 3.51
C LEU A 95 7.48 -12.60 2.15
N SER A 96 8.32 -12.21 1.20
CA SER A 96 8.47 -12.87 -0.09
C SER A 96 8.95 -14.31 0.07
N CYS A 97 9.86 -14.59 1.01
CA CYS A 97 10.31 -15.95 1.30
C CYS A 97 9.19 -16.87 1.83
N LEU A 98 8.14 -16.31 2.43
CA LEU A 98 7.01 -17.06 2.99
C LEU A 98 5.87 -17.25 1.99
N THR A 99 5.79 -16.39 0.98
CA THR A 99 4.61 -16.28 0.11
C THR A 99 4.72 -17.21 -1.10
N PRO A 100 3.86 -18.24 -1.22
CA PRO A 100 3.86 -19.11 -2.39
C PRO A 100 3.46 -18.36 -3.65
N LEU A 101 4.14 -18.62 -4.78
CA LEU A 101 3.82 -17.98 -6.07
C LEU A 101 2.35 -18.16 -6.48
N GLY A 102 1.79 -19.36 -6.27
CA GLY A 102 0.39 -19.63 -6.60
C GLY A 102 -0.62 -18.77 -5.83
N TRP A 103 -0.25 -18.12 -4.72
CA TRP A 103 -1.12 -17.14 -4.05
C TRP A 103 -1.21 -15.86 -4.88
N LEU A 104 -0.08 -15.39 -5.42
CA LEU A 104 0.02 -14.18 -6.23
C LEU A 104 -0.68 -14.33 -7.58
N GLU A 105 -0.49 -15.47 -8.25
CA GLU A 105 -1.09 -15.77 -9.57
C GLU A 105 -2.62 -15.87 -9.54
N ARG A 106 -3.21 -16.05 -8.36
CA ARG A 106 -4.65 -16.15 -8.13
C ARG A 106 -5.31 -14.82 -7.76
N VAL A 107 -4.53 -13.77 -7.50
CA VAL A 107 -5.09 -12.45 -7.23
C VAL A 107 -5.82 -11.96 -8.50
N PRO A 108 -7.15 -11.70 -8.46
CA PRO A 108 -7.94 -11.44 -9.67
C PRO A 108 -7.43 -10.23 -10.47
N THR A 109 -7.09 -9.15 -9.77
CA THR A 109 -6.61 -7.89 -10.34
C THR A 109 -5.30 -8.05 -11.11
N TYR A 110 -4.48 -9.06 -10.79
CA TYR A 110 -3.19 -9.28 -11.46
C TYR A 110 -3.37 -9.62 -12.94
N LYS A 111 -4.30 -10.54 -13.27
CA LYS A 111 -4.51 -10.98 -14.65
C LYS A 111 -5.03 -9.84 -15.51
N GLU A 112 -6.05 -9.12 -15.03
CA GLU A 112 -6.64 -7.98 -15.73
C GLU A 112 -5.63 -6.85 -15.91
N ALA A 113 -4.87 -6.50 -14.87
CA ALA A 113 -3.89 -5.44 -14.95
C ALA A 113 -2.72 -5.80 -15.88
N ARG A 114 -2.32 -7.08 -15.93
CA ARG A 114 -1.28 -7.55 -16.86
C ARG A 114 -1.71 -7.43 -18.32
N GLU A 115 -2.98 -7.70 -18.63
CA GLU A 115 -3.53 -7.53 -19.97
C GLU A 115 -3.64 -6.05 -20.35
N GLN A 116 -4.15 -5.21 -19.44
CA GLN A 116 -4.32 -3.77 -19.67
C GLN A 116 -2.99 -3.01 -19.79
N LEU A 117 -1.94 -3.49 -19.14
CA LEU A 117 -0.62 -2.86 -19.09
C LEU A 117 0.43 -3.68 -19.86
N ALA A 118 0.02 -4.55 -20.79
CA ALA A 118 0.94 -5.40 -21.55
C ALA A 118 2.04 -4.59 -22.25
N ASP A 119 1.67 -3.45 -22.85
CA ASP A 119 2.61 -2.52 -23.52
C ASP A 119 3.60 -1.84 -22.56
N LYS A 120 3.34 -1.91 -21.25
CA LYS A 120 4.23 -1.42 -20.19
C LYS A 120 5.21 -2.47 -19.67
N GLY A 121 5.25 -3.67 -20.25
CA GLY A 121 6.20 -4.72 -19.85
C GLY A 121 6.03 -5.14 -18.38
N VAL A 122 4.79 -5.18 -17.89
CA VAL A 122 4.47 -5.51 -16.48
C VAL A 122 4.46 -7.01 -16.19
N ASP A 123 4.73 -7.87 -17.19
CA ASP A 123 4.90 -9.31 -16.97
C ASP A 123 6.30 -9.58 -16.38
N ASN A 124 6.51 -9.11 -15.15
CA ASN A 124 7.78 -9.19 -14.45
C ASN A 124 7.57 -9.50 -12.95
N TYR A 125 8.65 -9.91 -12.29
CA TYR A 125 8.62 -10.31 -10.88
C TYR A 125 8.11 -9.20 -9.95
N ALA A 126 8.49 -7.95 -10.19
CA ALA A 126 8.11 -6.84 -9.31
C ALA A 126 6.60 -6.58 -9.36
N PHE A 127 5.99 -6.67 -10.55
CA PHE A 127 4.55 -6.52 -10.70
C PHE A 127 3.78 -7.75 -10.19
N LEU A 128 4.31 -8.96 -10.30
CA LEU A 128 3.70 -10.12 -9.63
C LEU A 128 3.79 -10.02 -8.10
N GLY A 129 4.91 -9.49 -7.60
CA GLY A 129 5.23 -9.40 -6.18
C GLY A 129 4.69 -8.18 -5.44
N TYR A 130 4.14 -7.16 -6.13
CA TYR A 130 3.67 -5.94 -5.47
C TYR A 130 2.65 -6.20 -4.34
N PRO A 131 1.77 -7.22 -4.38
CA PRO A 131 0.87 -7.48 -3.27
C PRO A 131 1.60 -7.88 -1.97
N VAL A 132 2.80 -8.48 -2.08
CA VAL A 132 3.66 -8.78 -0.93
C VAL A 132 4.28 -7.49 -0.39
N LEU A 133 4.69 -6.59 -1.28
CA LEU A 133 5.16 -5.26 -0.89
C LEU A 133 4.04 -4.47 -0.18
N GLN A 134 2.81 -4.53 -0.68
CA GLN A 134 1.64 -3.93 -0.04
C GLN A 134 1.39 -4.52 1.35
N ALA A 135 1.54 -5.84 1.52
CA ALA A 135 1.49 -6.46 2.83
C ALA A 135 2.60 -5.92 3.75
N ALA A 136 3.84 -5.82 3.28
CA ALA A 136 4.94 -5.23 4.05
C ALA A 136 4.62 -3.78 4.48
N ASP A 137 4.10 -2.97 3.57
CA ASP A 137 3.70 -1.59 3.86
C ASP A 137 2.69 -1.52 5.02
N ILE A 138 1.66 -2.37 5.01
CA ILE A 138 0.64 -2.41 6.07
C ILE A 138 1.22 -2.89 7.41
N LEU A 139 2.03 -3.96 7.37
CA LEU A 139 2.49 -4.65 8.57
C LEU A 139 3.61 -3.89 9.29
N LEU A 140 4.44 -3.13 8.56
CA LEU A 140 5.53 -2.35 9.15
C LEU A 140 5.03 -1.35 10.21
N TYR A 141 3.87 -0.74 9.97
CA TYR A 141 3.25 0.22 10.90
C TYR A 141 2.25 -0.43 11.85
N LYS A 142 2.06 -1.75 11.73
CA LYS A 142 1.01 -2.51 12.44
C LYS A 142 -0.36 -1.90 12.20
N GLY A 143 -0.72 -1.68 10.93
CA GLY A 143 -2.02 -1.12 10.56
C GLY A 143 -3.16 -2.01 11.05
N ASP A 144 -3.89 -1.57 12.07
CA ASP A 144 -5.07 -2.27 12.60
C ASP A 144 -6.22 -2.25 11.59
N VAL A 145 -6.34 -1.15 10.87
CA VAL A 145 -7.41 -0.87 9.91
C VAL A 145 -6.80 -0.32 8.63
N VAL A 146 -7.25 -0.80 7.48
CA VAL A 146 -6.80 -0.33 6.16
C VAL A 146 -8.03 0.16 5.38
N PRO A 147 -8.14 1.47 5.09
CA PRO A 147 -9.17 2.01 4.21
C PRO A 147 -8.93 1.54 2.79
N VAL A 148 -9.85 0.75 2.25
CA VAL A 148 -9.71 0.13 0.93
C VAL A 148 -11.05 0.06 0.20
N GLY A 149 -11.02 0.21 -1.11
CA GLY A 149 -12.14 -0.12 -2.00
C GLY A 149 -12.34 -1.64 -2.12
N GLU A 150 -13.49 -2.05 -2.68
CA GLU A 150 -13.82 -3.47 -2.86
C GLU A 150 -12.80 -4.20 -3.76
N ASP A 151 -12.21 -3.51 -4.72
CA ASP A 151 -11.19 -4.02 -5.64
C ASP A 151 -9.88 -4.41 -4.94
N GLN A 152 -9.62 -3.83 -3.77
CA GLN A 152 -8.41 -4.07 -2.98
C GLN A 152 -8.57 -5.12 -1.88
N LEU A 153 -9.80 -5.62 -1.64
CA LEU A 153 -10.06 -6.68 -0.67
C LEU A 153 -9.22 -7.96 -0.90
N PRO A 154 -8.99 -8.42 -2.15
CA PRO A 154 -8.12 -9.57 -2.38
C PRO A 154 -6.68 -9.37 -1.91
N HIS A 155 -6.12 -8.16 -2.06
CA HIS A 155 -4.77 -7.86 -1.56
C HIS A 155 -4.72 -7.85 -0.03
N LEU A 156 -5.78 -7.33 0.61
CA LEU A 156 -5.87 -7.32 2.07
C LEU A 156 -6.00 -8.74 2.63
N GLU A 157 -6.76 -9.63 1.98
CA GLU A 157 -6.82 -11.03 2.40
C GLU A 157 -5.48 -11.74 2.21
N LEU A 158 -4.75 -11.46 1.12
CA LEU A 158 -3.40 -11.97 0.95
C LEU A 158 -2.48 -11.52 2.10
N ALA A 159 -2.56 -10.26 2.53
CA ALA A 159 -1.80 -9.78 3.68
C ALA A 159 -2.14 -10.55 4.97
N ARG A 160 -3.43 -10.86 5.21
CA ARG A 160 -3.85 -11.69 6.35
C ARG A 160 -3.31 -13.11 6.28
N GLU A 161 -3.37 -13.74 5.11
CA GLU A 161 -2.81 -15.09 4.89
C GLU A 161 -1.29 -15.12 5.14
N ILE A 162 -0.57 -14.08 4.70
CA ILE A 162 0.86 -13.92 4.98
C ILE A 162 1.10 -13.78 6.49
N VAL A 163 0.31 -12.98 7.22
CA VAL A 163 0.40 -12.85 8.69
C VAL A 163 0.20 -14.18 9.39
N ARG A 164 -0.88 -14.91 9.05
CA ARG A 164 -1.17 -16.24 9.63
C ARG A 164 -0.02 -17.21 9.40
N LYS A 165 0.53 -17.23 8.18
CA LYS A 165 1.67 -18.09 7.83
C LYS A 165 2.94 -17.68 8.55
N PHE A 166 3.20 -16.39 8.70
CA PHE A 166 4.32 -15.88 9.48
C PHE A 166 4.24 -16.36 10.93
N HIS A 167 3.09 -16.20 11.61
CA HIS A 167 2.95 -16.66 13.00
C HIS A 167 2.98 -18.18 13.15
N HIS A 168 2.54 -18.92 12.14
CA HIS A 168 2.67 -20.38 12.13
C HIS A 168 4.14 -20.83 12.11
N HIS A 169 4.99 -20.18 11.30
CA HIS A 169 6.41 -20.53 11.19
C HIS A 169 7.28 -19.91 12.29
N TYR A 170 6.90 -18.74 12.80
CA TYR A 170 7.62 -18.00 13.83
C TYR A 170 6.73 -17.77 15.06
N PRO A 171 6.44 -18.83 15.83
CA PRO A 171 5.60 -18.71 17.01
C PRO A 171 6.27 -17.84 18.08
N THR A 172 5.50 -16.91 18.63
CA THR A 172 5.92 -15.99 19.68
C THR A 172 4.86 -15.95 20.78
N GLU A 173 5.23 -15.54 22.01
CA GLU A 173 4.26 -15.43 23.12
C GLU A 173 3.13 -14.43 22.83
N LYS A 174 3.41 -13.42 22.02
CA LYS A 174 2.45 -12.42 21.53
C LYS A 174 2.59 -12.25 20.02
N PRO A 175 1.51 -12.07 19.27
CA PRO A 175 1.58 -11.90 17.82
C PRO A 175 2.41 -10.67 17.45
N VAL A 176 3.35 -10.84 16.53
CA VAL A 176 4.26 -9.78 16.06
C VAL A 176 3.50 -8.70 15.28
N PHE A 177 2.56 -9.14 14.45
CA PHE A 177 1.77 -8.33 13.53
C PHE A 177 0.28 -8.47 13.85
N PRO A 178 -0.53 -7.41 13.73
CA PRO A 178 -1.98 -7.54 13.73
C PRO A 178 -2.46 -8.15 12.40
N GLU A 179 -3.62 -8.81 12.41
CA GLU A 179 -4.35 -9.09 11.17
C GLU A 179 -5.15 -7.85 10.76
N PRO A 180 -4.82 -7.18 9.64
CA PRO A 180 -5.38 -5.88 9.29
C PRO A 180 -6.86 -5.98 8.92
N ALA A 181 -7.74 -5.21 9.58
CA ALA A 181 -9.16 -5.14 9.25
C ALA A 181 -9.43 -4.20 8.08
N SER A 182 -10.39 -4.53 7.20
CA SER A 182 -10.85 -3.59 6.17
C SER A 182 -11.74 -2.51 6.78
N LYS A 183 -11.63 -1.29 6.24
CA LYS A 183 -12.66 -0.25 6.36
C LYS A 183 -13.04 0.15 4.94
N LEU A 184 -14.23 -0.26 4.50
CA LEU A 184 -14.72 0.07 3.16
C LEU A 184 -14.95 1.58 3.07
N THR A 185 -14.52 2.15 1.95
CA THR A 185 -14.57 3.58 1.61
C THR A 185 -15.20 3.80 0.26
#